data_AF-A0A7S3TC76-F1
#
_entry.id   AF-A0A7S3TC76-F1
#
_cell.length_a   1.000
_cell.length_b   1.000
_cell.length_c   1.000
_cell.angle_alpha   90.00
_cell.angle_beta   90.00
_cell.angle_gamma   90.00
#
_symmetry.space_group_name_H-M   'P 1'
#
loop_
_entity.id
_entity.type
_entity.pdbx_description
1 polymer ?
#
loop_
_entity_poly.entity_id
_entity_poly.type
_entity_poly.pdbx_seq_one_letter_code
_entity_poly.pdbx_strand_id
1 'polypeptide(L)'
;MLRLLLLLCVCSTAALVLRGPGPAPRTFRTGRPIMGARKPGVSTPEDLAAFVAAAGDKLIVLDVRNPDFEKEPGDGESSKIAPIASSAPPTTGRQRAVNVVYDRASDSMDLSLIPSEWITEGGGKESVPIITHCGGGGRGQKARLYLEANGFGNVVNGGGPEDEECWAVFGSK
;
A
#
# COMPACT_ATOMS: atom_id res chain seq x y z
N MET A 1 -1.62 70.92 -44.10
CA MET A 1 -2.48 71.30 -42.96
C MET A 1 -2.01 70.45 -41.77
N LEU A 2 -1.10 70.83 -40.86
CA LEU A 2 -0.88 72.03 -40.04
C LEU A 2 -2.10 72.50 -39.23
N ARG A 3 -2.22 71.98 -38.00
CA ARG A 3 -2.37 72.70 -36.69
C ARG A 3 -2.80 71.66 -35.64
N LEU A 4 -2.02 71.34 -34.60
CA LEU A 4 -1.48 72.16 -33.51
C LEU A 4 -2.49 72.37 -32.36
N LEU A 5 -2.02 71.96 -31.16
CA LEU A 5 -2.23 72.49 -29.81
C LEU A 5 -3.19 71.78 -28.82
N LEU A 6 -2.53 71.25 -27.76
CA LEU A 6 -2.79 71.38 -26.31
C LEU A 6 -4.22 71.22 -25.76
N LEU A 7 -4.34 70.42 -24.69
CA LEU A 7 -4.38 70.97 -23.32
C LEU A 7 -4.15 69.90 -22.25
N LEU A 8 -3.46 70.31 -21.17
CA LEU A 8 -3.14 69.55 -19.97
C LEU A 8 -4.38 69.20 -19.12
N CYS A 9 -4.31 68.14 -18.32
CA CYS A 9 -4.80 68.19 -16.94
C CYS A 9 -4.10 67.17 -16.03
N VAL A 10 -3.69 67.65 -14.86
CA VAL A 10 -2.98 67.00 -13.75
C VAL A 10 -4.01 66.53 -12.73
N CYS A 11 -3.78 65.38 -12.05
CA CYS A 11 -4.23 65.04 -10.67
C CYS A 11 -3.87 63.55 -10.40
N SER A 12 -2.80 63.21 -9.69
CA SER A 12 -2.68 63.11 -8.21
C SER A 12 -3.74 62.23 -7.54
N THR A 13 -3.36 61.05 -7.00
CA THR A 13 -3.50 60.69 -5.57
C THR A 13 -3.16 59.21 -5.25
N ALA A 14 -2.38 59.06 -4.17
CA ALA A 14 -2.43 58.04 -3.11
C ALA A 14 -2.30 56.54 -3.48
N ALA A 15 -1.10 56.00 -3.27
CA ALA A 15 -0.89 54.59 -2.99
C ALA A 15 -1.36 54.26 -1.56
N LEU A 16 -2.46 53.51 -1.44
CA LEU A 16 -2.95 52.96 -0.17
C LEU A 16 -2.29 51.59 0.06
N VAL A 17 -1.41 51.51 1.06
CA VAL A 17 -0.80 50.27 1.53
C VAL A 17 -1.83 49.50 2.36
N LEU A 18 -2.42 48.45 1.76
CA LEU A 18 -3.23 47.48 2.48
C LEU A 18 -2.31 46.49 3.23
N ARG A 19 -2.22 46.64 4.56
CA ARG A 19 -1.64 45.64 5.45
C ARG A 19 -2.60 44.44 5.53
N GLY A 20 -2.16 43.28 5.04
CA GLY A 20 -2.88 42.02 5.17
C GLY A 20 -2.97 41.53 6.63
N PRO A 21 -3.99 40.73 6.98
CA PRO A 21 -4.17 40.17 8.32
C PRO A 21 -3.05 39.16 8.63
N GLY A 22 -2.50 39.25 9.85
CA GLY A 22 -1.44 38.35 10.33
C GLY A 22 -1.88 36.90 10.44
N PRO A 23 -0.94 35.93 10.40
CA PRO A 23 -1.27 34.51 10.49
C PRO A 23 -1.83 34.16 11.88
N ALA A 24 -2.94 33.43 11.87
CA ALA A 24 -3.53 32.84 13.07
C ALA A 24 -2.55 31.86 13.75
N PRO A 25 -2.59 31.74 15.09
CA PRO A 25 -1.72 30.83 15.82
C PRO A 25 -2.04 29.38 15.43
N ARG A 26 -1.03 28.66 14.95
CA ARG A 26 -1.10 27.21 14.73
C ARG A 26 -1.26 26.54 16.09
N THR A 27 -2.45 26.05 16.37
CA THR A 27 -2.66 25.06 17.41
C THR A 27 -1.81 23.84 17.06
N PHE A 28 -0.78 23.59 17.87
CA PHE A 28 -0.04 22.34 17.86
C PHE A 28 -1.04 21.24 18.24
N ARG A 29 -1.67 20.63 17.24
CA ARG A 29 -2.25 19.30 17.42
C ARG A 29 -1.09 18.39 17.80
N THR A 30 -1.15 17.86 19.00
CA THR A 30 -0.33 16.74 19.47
C THR A 30 -0.55 15.57 18.51
N GLY A 31 0.29 15.50 17.48
CA GLY A 31 0.32 14.39 16.55
C GLY A 31 0.62 13.13 17.33
N ARG A 32 -0.18 12.08 17.10
CA ARG A 32 0.22 10.70 17.38
C ARG A 32 1.64 10.48 16.82
N PRO A 33 2.48 9.67 17.46
CA PRO A 33 3.82 9.38 16.97
C PRO A 33 3.72 8.96 15.50
N ILE A 34 4.52 9.59 14.64
CA ILE A 34 4.61 9.22 13.23
C ILE A 34 5.29 7.85 13.17
N MET A 35 4.47 6.79 13.24
CA MET A 35 4.90 5.46 12.80
C MET A 35 5.29 5.57 11.33
N GLY A 36 6.40 4.92 10.95
CA GLY A 36 7.07 5.13 9.66
C GLY A 36 6.09 5.17 8.48
N ALA A 37 6.25 6.15 7.60
CA ALA A 37 5.35 6.32 6.47
C ALA A 37 5.22 5.00 5.68
N ARG A 38 3.97 4.51 5.53
CA ARG A 38 3.67 3.27 4.79
C ARG A 38 4.23 3.35 3.38
N LYS A 39 4.68 2.21 2.84
CA LYS A 39 5.24 2.19 1.47
C LYS A 39 4.14 2.47 0.44
N PRO A 40 4.47 3.12 -0.70
CA PRO A 40 3.50 3.36 -1.77
C PRO A 40 2.82 2.06 -2.23
N GLY A 41 1.50 2.12 -2.40
CA GLY A 41 0.69 1.00 -2.86
C GLY A 41 0.17 0.07 -1.77
N VAL A 42 0.67 0.17 -0.53
CA VAL A 42 0.07 -0.51 0.63
C VAL A 42 -1.30 0.11 0.93
N SER A 43 -2.32 -0.74 1.05
CA SER A 43 -3.67 -0.32 1.42
C SER A 43 -3.71 0.27 2.82
N THR A 44 -4.70 1.11 3.11
CA THR A 44 -4.92 1.60 4.48
C THR A 44 -5.43 0.47 5.37
N PRO A 45 -5.20 0.52 6.70
CA PRO A 45 -5.79 -0.46 7.63
C PRO A 45 -7.32 -0.55 7.51
N GLU A 46 -7.99 0.58 7.28
CA GLU A 46 -9.43 0.65 7.11
C GLU A 46 -9.89 -0.08 5.83
N ASP A 47 -9.22 0.17 4.71
CA ASP A 47 -9.52 -0.50 3.44
C ASP A 47 -9.22 -1.99 3.51
N LEU A 48 -8.12 -2.38 4.19
CA LEU A 48 -7.79 -3.79 4.43
C LEU A 48 -8.85 -4.46 5.30
N ALA A 49 -9.32 -3.80 6.36
CA ALA A 49 -10.34 -4.38 7.23
C ALA A 49 -11.65 -4.60 6.47
N ALA A 50 -12.05 -3.65 5.64
CA ALA A 50 -13.21 -3.80 4.76
C ALA A 50 -13.01 -4.93 3.75
N PHE A 51 -11.82 -5.05 3.15
CA PHE A 51 -11.48 -6.11 2.21
C PHE A 51 -11.53 -7.50 2.84
N VAL A 52 -10.91 -7.67 4.02
CA VAL A 52 -10.92 -8.94 4.77
C VAL A 52 -12.34 -9.32 5.17
N ALA A 53 -13.12 -8.36 5.67
CA ALA A 53 -14.51 -8.60 6.05
C ALA A 53 -15.38 -9.02 4.84
N ALA A 54 -15.18 -8.39 3.67
CA ALA A 54 -15.89 -8.75 2.44
C ALA A 54 -15.45 -10.10 1.88
N ALA A 55 -14.16 -10.44 2.00
CA ALA A 55 -13.59 -11.70 1.54
C ALA A 55 -14.05 -12.91 2.36
N GLY A 56 -14.22 -12.72 3.67
CA GLY A 56 -14.61 -13.79 4.60
C GLY A 56 -13.64 -14.96 4.55
N ASP A 57 -14.19 -16.17 4.48
CA ASP A 57 -13.42 -17.41 4.53
C ASP A 57 -12.67 -17.78 3.24
N LYS A 58 -12.88 -16.98 2.18
CA LYS A 58 -12.31 -17.17 0.83
C LYS A 58 -11.03 -16.38 0.60
N LEU A 59 -10.64 -15.52 1.55
CA LEU A 59 -9.42 -14.74 1.48
C LEU A 59 -8.21 -15.64 1.29
N ILE A 60 -7.39 -15.36 0.27
CA ILE A 60 -6.06 -15.95 0.10
C ILE A 60 -5.02 -14.91 0.53
N VAL A 61 -4.06 -15.33 1.35
CA VAL A 61 -2.94 -14.49 1.78
C VAL A 61 -1.65 -15.00 1.13
N LEU A 62 -1.07 -14.21 0.24
CA LEU A 62 0.17 -14.54 -0.45
C LEU A 62 1.35 -13.86 0.25
N ASP A 63 2.17 -14.68 0.89
CA ASP A 63 3.46 -14.27 1.42
C ASP A 63 4.48 -14.30 0.29
N VAL A 64 4.98 -13.15 -0.15
CA VAL A 64 5.90 -13.08 -1.31
C VAL A 64 7.36 -12.91 -0.92
N ARG A 65 7.68 -13.15 0.37
CA ARG A 65 9.05 -13.16 0.89
C ARG A 65 9.83 -14.34 0.35
N ASN A 66 11.14 -14.18 0.24
CA ASN A 66 12.04 -15.24 -0.21
C ASN A 66 12.57 -15.98 1.03
N PRO A 67 12.39 -17.31 1.14
CA PRO A 67 12.93 -18.09 2.26
C PRO A 67 14.46 -18.24 2.21
N ASP A 68 15.09 -17.94 1.07
CA ASP A 68 16.54 -17.81 0.97
C ASP A 68 16.99 -16.41 1.45
N PHE A 69 17.37 -16.35 2.74
CA PHE A 69 17.82 -15.11 3.39
C PHE A 69 19.24 -14.70 3.01
N GLU A 70 20.03 -15.55 2.35
CA GLU A 70 21.30 -15.12 1.77
C GLU A 70 21.03 -14.25 0.53
N LYS A 71 20.03 -14.64 -0.27
CA LYS A 71 19.57 -13.84 -1.41
C LYS A 71 18.79 -12.59 -0.97
N GLU A 72 17.99 -12.68 0.09
CA GLU A 72 17.16 -11.56 0.58
C GLU A 72 17.22 -11.42 2.12
N PRO A 73 18.29 -10.82 2.68
CA PRO A 73 18.47 -10.72 4.13
C PRO A 73 17.34 -9.98 4.86
N GLY A 74 16.72 -9.00 4.20
CA GLY A 74 15.59 -8.25 4.77
C GLY A 74 14.37 -9.13 5.07
N ASP A 75 14.15 -10.19 4.29
CA ASP A 75 13.07 -11.14 4.57
C ASP A 75 13.36 -11.97 5.82
N GLY A 76 14.64 -12.21 6.13
CA GLY A 76 15.09 -12.85 7.37
C GLY A 76 14.74 -12.03 8.60
N GLU A 77 14.90 -10.70 8.56
CA GLU A 77 14.50 -9.82 9.67
C GLU A 77 12.98 -9.82 9.87
N SER A 78 12.18 -9.65 8.81
CA SER A 78 10.73 -9.72 8.94
C SER A 78 10.24 -11.12 9.34
N SER A 79 10.98 -12.18 8.99
CA SER A 79 10.67 -13.56 9.39
C SER A 79 10.87 -13.82 10.89
N LYS A 80 11.67 -13.00 11.59
CA LYS A 80 11.76 -13.03 13.06
C LYS A 80 10.51 -12.45 13.73
N ILE A 81 9.81 -11.56 13.05
CA ILE A 81 8.58 -10.91 13.55
C ILE A 81 7.35 -11.76 13.24
N ALA A 82 7.28 -12.29 12.01
CA ALA A 82 6.22 -13.21 11.59
C ALA A 82 6.79 -14.26 10.64
N PRO A 83 6.68 -15.56 10.95
CA PRO A 83 7.21 -16.64 10.11
C PRO A 83 6.74 -16.54 8.66
N ILE A 84 7.56 -16.96 7.69
CA ILE A 84 7.11 -17.11 6.30
C ILE A 84 5.99 -18.15 6.24
N ALA A 85 4.94 -17.87 5.48
CA ALA A 85 3.81 -18.78 5.34
C ALA A 85 4.26 -20.15 4.80
N SER A 86 3.71 -21.23 5.34
CA SER A 86 3.87 -22.60 4.84
C SER A 86 2.50 -23.16 4.50
N SER A 87 2.41 -23.95 3.43
CA SER A 87 1.14 -24.49 2.90
C SER A 87 0.37 -25.46 3.82
N ALA A 88 0.84 -25.76 5.03
CA ALA A 88 0.13 -26.52 6.08
C ALA A 88 0.84 -26.41 7.45
N PRO A 89 0.15 -26.55 8.62
CA PRO A 89 -1.17 -26.06 9.06
C PRO A 89 -1.13 -24.53 9.33
N PRO A 90 -2.18 -23.84 9.87
CA PRO A 90 -2.12 -22.41 10.16
C PRO A 90 -1.16 -22.13 11.32
N THR A 91 0.14 -22.10 11.04
CA THR A 91 1.18 -21.81 12.03
C THR A 91 1.14 -20.36 12.51
N THR A 92 0.40 -19.49 11.82
CA THR A 92 0.47 -18.03 12.01
C THR A 92 -0.88 -17.32 11.98
N GLY A 93 -2.00 -17.97 12.30
CA GLY A 93 -3.33 -17.31 12.36
C GLY A 93 -3.86 -16.70 11.06
N ARG A 94 -3.14 -16.86 9.93
CA ARG A 94 -3.48 -16.35 8.60
C ARG A 94 -4.29 -17.40 7.85
N GLN A 95 -5.53 -17.07 7.50
CA GLN A 95 -6.40 -17.95 6.71
C GLN A 95 -5.84 -18.11 5.28
N ARG A 96 -5.82 -19.36 4.78
CA ARG A 96 -5.38 -19.73 3.42
C ARG A 96 -4.10 -18.98 2.99
N ALA A 97 -3.08 -19.05 3.86
CA ALA A 97 -1.79 -18.44 3.60
C ALA A 97 -0.86 -19.40 2.85
N VAL A 98 -0.20 -18.91 1.81
CA VAL A 98 0.79 -19.67 1.05
C VAL A 98 1.96 -18.77 0.67
N ASN A 99 3.18 -19.32 0.69
CA ASN A 99 4.36 -18.61 0.21
C ASN A 99 4.52 -18.81 -1.30
N VAL A 100 4.40 -17.70 -2.03
CA VAL A 100 4.62 -17.64 -3.47
C VAL A 100 5.62 -16.53 -3.71
N VAL A 101 6.90 -16.89 -3.86
CA VAL A 101 7.98 -15.91 -3.92
C VAL A 101 7.83 -15.03 -5.17
N TYR A 102 7.87 -13.71 -4.98
CA TYR A 102 8.12 -12.78 -6.08
C TYR A 102 9.63 -12.61 -6.24
N ASP A 103 10.19 -13.23 -7.28
CA ASP A 103 11.61 -13.11 -7.57
C ASP A 103 11.87 -11.79 -8.29
N ARG A 104 12.64 -10.91 -7.64
CA ARG A 104 13.00 -9.59 -8.21
C ARG A 104 14.00 -9.69 -9.35
N ALA A 105 14.71 -10.81 -9.49
CA ALA A 105 15.66 -11.00 -10.58
C ALA A 105 14.96 -11.28 -11.91
N SER A 106 13.84 -12.01 -11.87
CA SER A 106 13.01 -12.33 -13.04
C SER A 106 11.72 -11.50 -13.12
N ASP A 107 11.46 -10.65 -12.12
CA ASP A 107 10.22 -9.89 -11.93
C ASP A 107 8.95 -10.77 -12.08
N SER A 108 8.99 -11.99 -11.54
CA SER A 108 7.96 -13.02 -11.72
C SER A 108 7.63 -13.82 -10.46
N MET A 109 6.53 -14.57 -10.52
CA MET A 109 6.07 -15.50 -9.48
C MET A 109 5.63 -16.83 -10.10
N ASP A 110 5.83 -17.93 -9.39
CA ASP A 110 5.25 -19.22 -9.79
C ASP A 110 3.79 -19.32 -9.30
N LEU A 111 2.87 -18.93 -10.18
CA LEU A 111 1.43 -18.93 -9.87
C LEU A 111 0.85 -20.34 -9.67
N SER A 112 1.57 -21.40 -10.07
CA SER A 112 1.11 -22.79 -9.85
C SER A 112 1.13 -23.18 -8.36
N LEU A 113 1.86 -22.42 -7.54
CA LEU A 113 1.91 -22.59 -6.09
C LEU A 113 0.64 -22.07 -5.39
N ILE A 114 -0.20 -21.28 -6.07
CA ILE A 114 -1.50 -20.87 -5.52
C ILE A 114 -2.47 -22.04 -5.71
N PRO A 115 -3.04 -22.62 -4.63
CA PRO A 115 -3.94 -23.75 -4.75
C PRO A 115 -5.15 -23.43 -5.62
N SER A 116 -5.32 -24.19 -6.71
CA SER A 116 -6.36 -23.94 -7.72
C SER A 116 -7.77 -24.02 -7.14
N GLU A 117 -7.97 -24.86 -6.14
CA GLU A 117 -9.20 -25.02 -5.38
C GLU A 117 -9.56 -23.72 -4.64
N TRP A 118 -8.59 -23.00 -4.07
CA TRP A 118 -8.85 -21.73 -3.40
C TRP A 118 -9.27 -20.65 -4.40
N ILE A 119 -8.67 -20.66 -5.59
CA ILE A 119 -9.06 -19.75 -6.69
C ILE A 119 -10.50 -20.05 -7.11
N THR A 120 -10.85 -21.31 -7.33
CA THR A 120 -12.21 -21.71 -7.72
C THR A 120 -13.25 -21.36 -6.64
N GLU A 121 -12.96 -21.64 -5.37
CA GLU A 121 -13.87 -21.31 -4.25
C GLU A 121 -14.06 -19.79 -4.07
N GLY A 122 -13.03 -19.00 -4.41
CA GLY A 122 -13.08 -17.54 -4.48
C GLY A 122 -13.83 -16.96 -5.69
N GLY A 123 -14.36 -17.81 -6.57
CA GLY A 123 -15.11 -17.43 -7.77
C GLY A 123 -14.27 -17.27 -9.05
N GLY A 124 -13.02 -17.75 -9.03
CA GLY A 124 -12.09 -17.65 -10.16
C GLY A 124 -11.13 -16.47 -10.04
N LYS A 125 -10.18 -16.35 -10.98
CA LYS A 125 -9.10 -15.35 -10.92
C LYS A 125 -9.62 -13.91 -10.80
N GLU A 126 -10.68 -13.57 -11.53
CA GLU A 126 -11.21 -12.21 -11.57
C GLU A 126 -11.79 -11.76 -10.21
N SER A 127 -12.32 -12.67 -9.41
CA SER A 127 -13.04 -12.33 -8.17
C SER A 127 -12.36 -12.78 -6.88
N VAL A 128 -11.48 -13.79 -6.93
CA VAL A 128 -10.86 -14.36 -5.73
C VAL A 128 -10.14 -13.26 -4.94
N PRO A 129 -10.51 -13.03 -3.66
CA PRO A 129 -9.87 -12.00 -2.87
C PRO A 129 -8.47 -12.42 -2.45
N ILE A 130 -7.47 -11.65 -2.88
CA ILE A 130 -6.06 -11.90 -2.58
C ILE A 130 -5.44 -10.71 -1.86
N ILE A 131 -4.79 -10.96 -0.72
CA ILE A 131 -3.83 -10.04 -0.11
C ILE A 131 -2.43 -10.51 -0.45
N THR A 132 -1.64 -9.65 -1.07
CA THR A 132 -0.18 -9.84 -1.18
C THR A 132 0.51 -9.14 -0.02
N HIS A 133 1.55 -9.74 0.55
CA HIS A 133 2.35 -9.09 1.58
C HIS A 133 3.83 -9.50 1.52
N CYS A 134 4.71 -8.65 2.04
CA CYS A 134 6.11 -8.99 2.28
C CYS A 134 6.54 -8.50 3.68
N GLY A 135 7.81 -8.12 3.88
CA GLY A 135 8.26 -7.49 5.13
C GLY A 135 7.63 -6.11 5.39
N GLY A 136 7.78 -5.20 4.43
CA GLY A 136 7.24 -3.83 4.53
C GLY A 136 6.40 -3.36 3.33
N GLY A 137 5.82 -4.27 2.54
CA GLY A 137 4.89 -3.95 1.44
C GLY A 137 5.46 -3.63 0.05
N GLY A 138 6.75 -3.34 -0.09
CA GLY A 138 7.32 -2.97 -1.41
C GLY A 138 7.32 -4.11 -2.44
N ARG A 139 7.65 -5.34 -2.02
CA ARG A 139 7.56 -6.52 -2.89
C ARG A 139 6.11 -6.98 -3.05
N GLY A 140 5.28 -6.83 -2.01
CA GLY A 140 3.83 -7.03 -2.10
C GLY A 140 3.21 -6.23 -3.24
N GLN A 141 3.60 -4.96 -3.40
CA GLN A 141 3.11 -4.15 -4.52
C GLN A 141 3.47 -4.72 -5.89
N LYS A 142 4.73 -5.18 -6.07
CA LYS A 142 5.14 -5.80 -7.34
C LYS A 142 4.39 -7.10 -7.63
N ALA A 143 4.19 -7.93 -6.60
CA ALA A 143 3.42 -9.16 -6.70
C ALA A 143 1.97 -8.90 -7.07
N ARG A 144 1.33 -7.88 -6.46
CA ARG A 144 -0.02 -7.44 -6.82
C ARG A 144 -0.11 -7.11 -8.31
N LEU A 145 0.79 -6.26 -8.82
CA LEU A 145 0.80 -5.89 -10.24
C LEU A 145 1.01 -7.09 -11.16
N TYR A 146 1.85 -8.04 -10.75
CA TYR A 146 2.06 -9.29 -11.50
C TYR A 146 0.80 -10.16 -11.53
N LEU A 147 0.08 -10.28 -10.43
CA LEU A 147 -1.20 -11.00 -10.37
C LEU A 147 -2.26 -10.32 -11.24
N GLU A 148 -2.39 -8.99 -11.15
CA GLU A 148 -3.30 -8.20 -11.99
C GLU A 148 -3.02 -8.44 -13.49
N ALA A 149 -1.74 -8.41 -13.91
CA ALA A 149 -1.34 -8.71 -15.28
C ALA A 149 -1.63 -10.16 -15.71
N ASN A 150 -1.80 -11.09 -14.77
CA ASN A 150 -2.12 -12.51 -15.01
C ASN A 150 -3.61 -12.85 -14.80
N GLY A 151 -4.48 -11.82 -14.79
CA GLY A 151 -5.93 -11.95 -14.79
C GLY A 151 -6.56 -12.01 -13.40
N PHE A 152 -5.82 -11.74 -12.33
CA PHE A 152 -6.41 -11.62 -10.99
C PHE A 152 -6.99 -10.23 -10.79
N GLY A 153 -8.32 -10.15 -10.66
CA GLY A 153 -9.04 -8.86 -10.64
C GLY A 153 -9.22 -8.24 -9.25
N ASN A 154 -9.03 -9.02 -8.19
CA ASN A 154 -9.37 -8.64 -6.82
C ASN A 154 -8.18 -8.81 -5.87
N VAL A 155 -7.15 -7.98 -6.06
CA VAL A 155 -5.87 -8.10 -5.35
C VAL A 155 -5.50 -6.78 -4.66
N VAL A 156 -5.12 -6.85 -3.39
CA VAL A 156 -4.61 -5.70 -2.63
C VAL A 156 -3.22 -5.98 -2.04
N ASN A 157 -2.51 -4.92 -1.67
CA ASN A 157 -1.22 -5.02 -0.99
C ASN A 157 -1.43 -4.73 0.50
N GLY A 158 -1.26 -5.76 1.33
CA GLY A 158 -1.45 -5.71 2.78
C GLY A 158 -0.26 -5.17 3.55
N GLY A 159 0.85 -4.82 2.89
CA GLY A 159 2.05 -4.38 3.60
C GLY A 159 2.86 -5.55 4.14
N GLY A 160 3.04 -5.59 5.46
CA GLY A 160 3.82 -6.63 6.12
C GLY A 160 4.05 -6.40 7.61
N PRO A 161 4.78 -7.30 8.29
CA PRO A 161 5.04 -7.22 9.74
C PRO A 161 5.76 -5.95 10.22
N GLU A 162 6.40 -5.19 9.32
CA GLU A 162 6.99 -3.88 9.63
C GLU A 162 5.95 -2.75 9.77
N ASP A 163 4.73 -2.96 9.27
CA ASP A 163 3.57 -2.07 9.41
C ASP A 163 2.55 -2.73 10.33
N GLU A 164 2.65 -2.42 11.63
CA GLU A 164 1.84 -3.09 12.66
C GLU A 164 0.33 -2.87 12.49
N GLU A 165 -0.09 -1.71 11.99
CA GLU A 165 -1.52 -1.38 11.82
C GLU A 165 -2.14 -2.25 10.73
N CYS A 166 -1.49 -2.36 9.56
CA CYS A 166 -1.96 -3.20 8.47
C CYS A 166 -1.82 -4.69 8.82
N TRP A 167 -0.72 -5.07 9.46
CA TRP A 167 -0.46 -6.47 9.83
C TRP A 167 -1.51 -7.02 10.79
N ALA A 168 -1.98 -6.22 11.74
CA ALA A 168 -3.00 -6.62 12.71
C ALA A 168 -4.36 -6.97 12.07
N VAL A 169 -4.61 -6.58 10.83
CA VAL A 169 -5.90 -6.81 10.14
C VAL A 169 -6.03 -8.25 9.62
N PHE A 170 -4.95 -8.84 9.10
CA PHE A 170 -5.00 -10.15 8.43
C PHE A 170 -3.90 -11.11 8.88
N GLY A 171 -2.97 -10.67 9.74
CA GLY A 171 -1.86 -11.47 10.25
C GLY A 171 -1.85 -11.57 11.78
N SER A 172 -0.99 -12.44 12.29
CA SER A 172 -0.60 -12.48 13.69
C SER A 172 0.92 -12.49 13.80
N LYS A 173 1.44 -12.06 14.94
CA LYS A 173 2.85 -12.25 15.30
C LYS A 173 3.06 -13.67 15.82
#